data_AF-D0N596-F1
#
_entry.id   AF-D0N596-F1
#
_cell.length_a   1.000
_cell.length_b   1.000
_cell.length_c   1.000
_cell.angle_alpha   90.00
_cell.angle_beta   90.00
_cell.angle_gamma   90.00
#
_symmetry.space_group_name_H-M   'P 1'
#
loop_
_entity.id
_entity.type
_entity.pdbx_description
1 polymer ?
#
loop_
_entity_poly.entity_id
_entity_poly.type
_entity_poly.pdbx_seq_one_letter_code
_entity_poly.pdbx_strand_id
1 'polypeptide(L)'
;MVSDWFETSGARKLRDASAHSYQEHLRHSESCVSPLFEEDARQIELDLPRTGESIRLFLLSHSEREAFQEDEELPQHVMQRFLPQLKNILVAYSMRNPRVGYVQGHADVLCFLFGNVNERRDEEETFWVYASVIERVFPEDFFARTPKLHGFQVDCKLYNELVVRKLVPLYPILAKIDLPLVTTLLSCKWFVSLWVGELPLPLLYEVWDTMLREDDGTILHLLVALHFFRLAVDEIQLHMEMEQWDSSYIYKIILGQCQNATEIAPQTLLQQAQTLYGFKDESVEDMRAAIRRLPQLRKAELTVLAKQTHFSRLEMERLQDEFTFLRYQRKTCGRSKLRGLTQ
;
A
#
# COMPACT_ATOMS: atom_id res chain seq x y z
N MET A 1 13.63 1.63 21.74
CA MET A 1 12.37 2.31 22.09
C MET A 1 11.44 2.07 20.93
N VAL A 2 10.27 1.48 21.19
CA VAL A 2 9.24 1.32 20.15
C VAL A 2 8.83 2.72 19.71
N SER A 3 8.86 2.99 18.41
CA SER A 3 8.45 4.29 17.87
C SER A 3 6.96 4.48 18.17
N ASP A 4 6.56 5.63 18.72
CA ASP A 4 5.15 5.98 18.79
C ASP A 4 4.68 6.37 17.38
N TRP A 5 3.94 5.46 16.75
CA TRP A 5 3.45 5.66 15.39
C TRP A 5 2.35 6.70 15.32
N PHE A 6 1.64 7.00 16.41
CA PHE A 6 0.68 8.09 16.42
C PHE A 6 1.36 9.45 16.27
N GLU A 7 2.53 9.62 16.89
CA GLU A 7 3.31 10.85 16.79
C GLU A 7 4.07 10.99 15.46
N THR A 8 4.62 9.89 14.94
CA THR A 8 5.51 9.93 13.77
C THR A 8 4.78 9.86 12.44
N SER A 9 3.60 9.24 12.41
CA SER A 9 2.84 8.98 11.16
C SER A 9 2.17 10.19 10.53
N GLY A 10 2.10 11.32 11.22
CA GLY A 10 1.22 12.44 10.85
C GLY A 10 -0.26 12.23 11.24
N ALA A 11 -0.59 11.12 11.92
CA ALA A 11 -1.95 10.81 12.38
C ALA A 11 -2.54 11.89 13.27
N ARG A 12 -1.74 12.48 14.17
CA ARG A 12 -2.17 13.62 15.01
C ARG A 12 -2.65 14.80 14.16
N LYS A 13 -1.89 15.19 13.14
CA LYS A 13 -2.28 16.27 12.21
C LYS A 13 -3.55 15.93 11.46
N LEU A 14 -3.69 14.67 11.02
CA LEU A 14 -4.88 14.20 10.31
C LEU A 14 -6.14 14.23 11.20
N ARG A 15 -6.01 13.81 12.47
CA ARG A 15 -7.08 13.91 13.48
C ARG A 15 -7.48 15.35 13.71
N ASP A 16 -6.51 16.22 13.99
CA ASP A 16 -6.76 17.61 14.37
C ASP A 16 -7.36 18.42 13.21
N ALA A 17 -7.07 18.03 11.95
CA ALA A 17 -7.67 18.62 10.75
C ALA A 17 -9.00 17.97 10.32
N SER A 18 -9.41 16.87 10.95
CA SER A 18 -10.61 16.14 10.56
C SER A 18 -11.88 16.89 11.01
N ALA A 19 -12.87 16.96 10.12
CA ALA A 19 -14.16 17.55 10.43
C ALA A 19 -14.98 16.71 11.43
N HIS A 20 -14.71 15.40 11.50
CA HIS A 20 -15.38 14.48 12.41
C HIS A 20 -14.33 13.72 13.24
N SER A 21 -14.68 13.47 14.49
CA SER A 21 -13.96 12.61 15.42
C SER A 21 -14.16 11.13 15.08
N TYR A 22 -13.30 10.27 15.63
CA TYR A 22 -13.44 8.82 15.52
C TYR A 22 -14.82 8.32 16.01
N GLN A 23 -15.26 8.84 17.15
CA GLN A 23 -16.56 8.49 17.75
C GLN A 23 -17.76 8.94 16.89
N GLU A 24 -17.63 10.01 16.11
CA GLU A 24 -18.66 10.43 15.15
C GLU A 24 -18.67 9.52 13.93
N HIS A 25 -17.50 9.13 13.40
CA HIS A 25 -17.43 8.15 12.32
C HIS A 25 -18.07 6.81 12.70
N LEU A 26 -17.83 6.32 13.93
CA LEU A 26 -18.50 5.12 14.45
C LEU A 26 -20.03 5.29 14.51
N ARG A 27 -20.52 6.36 15.14
CA ARG A 27 -21.96 6.64 15.22
C ARG A 27 -22.62 6.77 13.85
N HIS A 28 -21.95 7.40 12.89
CA HIS A 28 -22.44 7.47 11.52
C HIS A 28 -22.44 6.10 10.83
N SER A 29 -21.50 5.23 11.16
CA SER A 29 -21.43 3.87 10.60
C SER A 29 -22.64 3.00 11.01
N GLU A 30 -23.16 3.18 12.22
CA GLU A 30 -24.32 2.44 12.74
C GLU A 30 -25.64 2.76 12.00
N SER A 31 -25.73 3.95 11.40
CA SER A 31 -26.92 4.46 10.71
C SER A 31 -26.78 4.53 9.20
N CYS A 32 -25.60 4.20 8.65
CA CYS A 32 -25.33 4.27 7.23
C CYS A 32 -25.93 3.07 6.49
N VAL A 33 -26.83 3.36 5.55
CA VAL A 33 -27.50 2.37 4.69
C VAL A 33 -27.07 2.50 3.22
N SER A 34 -25.89 3.08 2.98
CA SER A 34 -25.35 3.19 1.63
C SER A 34 -24.96 1.80 1.12
N PRO A 35 -25.34 1.40 -0.11
CA PRO A 35 -24.99 0.08 -0.66
C PRO A 35 -23.49 -0.21 -0.64
N LEU A 36 -22.67 0.83 -0.86
CA LEU A 36 -21.21 0.73 -0.82
C LEU A 36 -20.70 0.42 0.59
N PHE A 37 -21.29 1.04 1.60
CA PHE A 37 -20.91 0.80 3.00
C PHE A 37 -21.41 -0.57 3.48
N GLU A 38 -22.59 -1.02 3.04
CA GLU A 38 -23.09 -2.37 3.34
C GLU A 38 -22.23 -3.47 2.70
N GLU A 39 -21.63 -3.22 1.53
CA GLU A 39 -20.63 -4.09 0.93
C GLU A 39 -19.35 -4.15 1.78
N ASP A 40 -18.86 -2.98 2.22
CA ASP A 40 -17.69 -2.88 3.11
C ASP A 40 -17.91 -3.63 4.43
N ALA A 41 -19.04 -3.38 5.11
CA ALA A 41 -19.39 -4.01 6.38
C ALA A 41 -19.48 -5.53 6.26
N ARG A 42 -20.12 -6.04 5.19
CA ARG A 42 -20.18 -7.50 4.92
C ARG A 42 -18.79 -8.09 4.70
N GLN A 43 -17.93 -7.41 3.94
CA GLN A 43 -16.59 -7.92 3.70
C GLN A 43 -15.73 -7.91 4.98
N ILE A 44 -15.88 -6.90 5.84
CA ILE A 44 -15.26 -6.86 7.18
C ILE A 44 -15.70 -8.05 8.02
N GLU A 45 -17.00 -8.36 8.04
CA GLU A 45 -17.54 -9.51 8.79
C GLU A 45 -17.04 -10.86 8.27
N LEU A 46 -16.73 -10.95 6.98
CA LEU A 46 -16.11 -12.14 6.39
C LEU A 46 -14.62 -12.24 6.71
N ASP A 47 -13.88 -11.13 6.77
CA ASP A 47 -12.43 -11.12 6.95
C ASP A 47 -12.03 -11.30 8.42
N LEU A 48 -12.74 -10.68 9.37
CA LEU A 48 -12.40 -10.69 10.80
C LEU A 48 -12.22 -12.08 11.42
N PRO A 49 -13.08 -13.09 11.14
CA PRO A 49 -12.87 -14.43 11.69
C PRO A 49 -11.60 -15.14 11.19
N ARG A 50 -11.00 -14.67 10.08
CA ARG A 50 -9.83 -15.27 9.45
C ARG A 50 -8.49 -14.68 9.91
N THR A 51 -8.51 -13.69 10.82
CA THR A 51 -7.29 -13.04 11.32
C THR A 51 -6.64 -13.75 12.52
N GLY A 52 -6.95 -15.03 12.74
CA GLY A 52 -6.49 -15.77 13.92
C GLY A 52 -4.96 -15.76 14.06
N GLU A 53 -4.25 -15.98 12.95
CA GLU A 53 -2.78 -15.98 12.95
C GLU A 53 -2.23 -14.57 13.24
N SER A 54 -2.79 -13.52 12.65
CA SER A 54 -2.39 -12.15 12.92
C SER A 54 -2.69 -11.73 14.37
N ILE A 55 -3.80 -12.18 14.96
CA ILE A 55 -4.11 -11.97 16.37
C ILE A 55 -3.07 -12.67 17.25
N ARG A 56 -2.71 -13.91 16.94
CA ARG A 56 -1.64 -14.65 17.64
C ARG A 56 -0.31 -13.89 17.57
N LEU A 57 0.10 -13.48 16.38
CA LEU A 57 1.41 -12.87 16.13
C LEU A 57 1.54 -11.45 16.67
N PHE A 58 0.47 -10.66 16.70
CA PHE A 58 0.57 -9.23 17.00
C PHE A 58 -0.14 -8.83 18.30
N LEU A 59 -1.21 -9.54 18.68
CA LEU A 59 -2.07 -9.12 19.79
C LEU A 59 -1.91 -9.98 21.04
N LEU A 60 -1.48 -11.24 20.94
CA LEU A 60 -1.21 -12.07 22.12
C LEU A 60 0.15 -11.75 22.74
N SER A 61 0.23 -11.83 24.06
CA SER A 61 1.49 -11.78 24.80
C SER A 61 2.34 -13.04 24.54
N HIS A 62 3.63 -12.99 24.85
CA HIS A 62 4.53 -14.14 24.63
C HIS A 62 4.03 -15.41 25.35
N SER A 63 3.60 -15.29 26.61
CA SER A 63 3.06 -16.42 27.37
C SER A 63 1.74 -16.96 26.81
N GLU A 64 0.90 -16.10 26.23
CA GLU A 64 -0.34 -16.55 25.59
C GLU A 64 -0.04 -17.31 24.29
N ARG A 65 0.97 -16.90 23.52
CA ARG A 65 1.38 -17.61 22.30
C ARG A 65 1.93 -18.99 22.61
N GLU A 66 2.73 -19.14 23.66
CA GLU A 66 3.25 -20.45 24.08
C GLU A 66 2.15 -21.40 24.58
N ALA A 67 1.04 -20.84 25.10
CA ALA A 67 -0.08 -21.63 25.62
C ALA A 67 -0.98 -22.23 24.51
N PHE A 68 -0.97 -21.66 23.31
CA PHE A 68 -1.75 -22.14 22.17
C PHE A 68 -0.82 -22.73 21.11
N GLN A 69 -1.10 -23.96 20.65
CA GLN A 69 -0.29 -24.57 19.59
C GLN A 69 -0.39 -23.74 18.29
N GLU A 70 0.71 -23.65 17.53
CA GLU A 70 0.79 -22.84 16.30
C GLU A 70 -0.22 -23.30 15.23
N ASP A 71 -0.49 -24.59 15.11
CA ASP A 71 -1.38 -25.14 14.08
C ASP A 71 -2.87 -25.17 14.47
N GLU A 72 -3.22 -24.80 15.70
CA GLU A 72 -4.62 -24.80 16.16
C GLU A 72 -5.31 -23.46 15.88
N GLU A 73 -6.59 -23.49 15.53
CA GLU A 73 -7.41 -22.26 15.48
C GLU A 73 -7.51 -21.63 16.87
N LEU A 74 -7.33 -20.31 16.95
CA LEU A 74 -7.48 -19.61 18.22
C LEU A 74 -8.90 -19.78 18.78
N PRO A 75 -9.06 -20.05 20.10
CA PRO A 75 -10.37 -20.16 20.70
C PRO A 75 -11.21 -18.90 20.49
N GLN A 76 -12.51 -19.07 20.24
CA GLN A 76 -13.42 -17.95 19.95
C GLN A 76 -13.38 -16.85 21.04
N HIS A 77 -13.28 -17.24 22.32
CA HIS A 77 -13.20 -16.27 23.42
C HIS A 77 -11.92 -15.42 23.38
N VAL A 78 -10.82 -15.94 22.83
CA VAL A 78 -9.58 -15.18 22.62
C VAL A 78 -9.78 -14.19 21.47
N MET A 79 -10.34 -14.64 20.35
CA MET A 79 -10.65 -13.79 19.20
C MET A 79 -11.55 -12.61 19.60
N GLN A 80 -12.62 -12.87 20.36
CA GLN A 80 -13.61 -11.87 20.77
C GLN A 80 -13.06 -10.75 21.67
N ARG A 81 -11.84 -10.89 22.22
CA ARG A 81 -11.17 -9.80 22.96
C ARG A 81 -10.74 -8.64 22.04
N PHE A 82 -10.55 -8.92 20.75
CA PHE A 82 -9.95 -7.99 19.79
C PHE A 82 -10.87 -7.68 18.60
N LEU A 83 -11.70 -8.63 18.18
CA LEU A 83 -12.59 -8.45 17.01
C LEU A 83 -13.48 -7.20 17.08
N PRO A 84 -14.07 -6.81 18.24
CA PRO A 84 -14.88 -5.60 18.32
C PRO A 84 -14.11 -4.32 17.96
N GLN A 85 -12.89 -4.15 18.50
CA GLN A 85 -12.05 -2.98 18.24
C GLN A 85 -11.57 -2.94 16.79
N LEU A 86 -11.19 -4.10 16.24
CA LEU A 86 -10.82 -4.21 14.83
C LEU A 86 -12.02 -3.87 13.92
N LYS A 87 -13.22 -4.37 14.24
CA LYS A 87 -14.45 -4.05 13.51
C LYS A 87 -14.72 -2.55 13.55
N ASN A 88 -14.70 -1.95 14.73
CA ASN A 88 -14.94 -0.53 14.94
C ASN A 88 -14.03 0.35 14.07
N ILE A 89 -12.72 0.10 14.10
CA ILE A 89 -11.76 0.87 13.31
C ILE A 89 -12.04 0.74 11.81
N LEU A 90 -12.29 -0.48 11.30
CA LEU A 90 -12.53 -0.73 9.88
C LEU A 90 -13.85 -0.10 9.37
N VAL A 91 -14.94 -0.18 10.14
CA VAL A 91 -16.21 0.44 9.76
C VAL A 91 -16.15 1.96 9.87
N ALA A 92 -15.50 2.50 10.90
CA ALA A 92 -15.26 3.94 11.03
C ALA A 92 -14.43 4.46 9.86
N TYR A 93 -13.39 3.73 9.43
CA TYR A 93 -12.58 4.14 8.29
C TYR A 93 -13.38 4.11 6.99
N SER A 94 -14.21 3.09 6.82
CA SER A 94 -15.07 2.98 5.64
C SER A 94 -16.05 4.16 5.53
N MET A 95 -16.52 4.68 6.67
CA MET A 95 -17.30 5.91 6.74
C MET A 95 -16.48 7.18 6.51
N ARG A 96 -15.24 7.22 7.01
CA ARG A 96 -14.34 8.37 6.87
C ARG A 96 -13.99 8.63 5.41
N ASN A 97 -13.58 7.59 4.70
CA ASN A 97 -13.14 7.72 3.32
C ASN A 97 -13.89 6.73 2.41
N PRO A 98 -15.12 7.06 1.99
CA PRO A 98 -15.93 6.19 1.12
C PRO A 98 -15.31 5.97 -0.28
N ARG A 99 -14.32 6.77 -0.69
CA ARG A 99 -13.59 6.58 -1.95
C ARG A 99 -12.68 5.35 -1.88
N VAL A 100 -12.17 5.02 -0.69
CA VAL A 100 -11.43 3.78 -0.42
C VAL A 100 -12.39 2.73 0.13
N GLY A 101 -13.06 3.05 1.23
CA GLY A 101 -13.86 2.18 2.08
C GLY A 101 -13.03 1.04 2.68
N TYR A 102 -13.50 -0.21 2.60
CA TYR A 102 -12.74 -1.37 3.07
C TYR A 102 -11.88 -1.99 1.97
N VAL A 103 -10.61 -2.25 2.29
CA VAL A 103 -9.70 -3.02 1.43
C VAL A 103 -9.63 -4.44 1.96
N GLN A 104 -10.04 -5.41 1.13
CA GLN A 104 -10.04 -6.82 1.53
C GLN A 104 -8.65 -7.29 1.96
N GLY A 105 -8.57 -7.96 3.10
CA GLY A 105 -7.32 -8.40 3.74
C GLY A 105 -6.70 -7.39 4.71
N HIS A 106 -7.19 -6.15 4.80
CA HIS A 106 -6.65 -5.17 5.75
C HIS A 106 -7.01 -5.46 7.22
N ALA A 107 -7.86 -6.45 7.50
CA ALA A 107 -8.05 -6.93 8.86
C ALA A 107 -6.74 -7.47 9.49
N ASP A 108 -5.88 -8.12 8.69
CA ASP A 108 -4.56 -8.59 9.14
C ASP A 108 -3.57 -7.43 9.33
N VAL A 109 -3.59 -6.47 8.41
CA VAL A 109 -2.82 -5.22 8.51
C VAL A 109 -3.19 -4.46 9.79
N LEU A 110 -4.49 -4.42 10.10
CA LEU A 110 -4.97 -3.75 11.29
C LEU A 110 -4.59 -4.51 12.58
N CYS A 111 -4.54 -5.84 12.57
CA CYS A 111 -4.01 -6.59 13.71
C CYS A 111 -2.55 -6.22 14.00
N PHE A 112 -1.72 -6.13 12.95
CA PHE A 112 -0.34 -5.67 13.07
C PHE A 112 -0.29 -4.25 13.63
N LEU A 113 -1.08 -3.33 13.08
CA LEU A 113 -1.08 -1.93 13.51
C LEU A 113 -1.56 -1.76 14.96
N PHE A 114 -2.68 -2.39 15.33
CA PHE A 114 -3.26 -2.33 16.65
C PHE A 114 -2.32 -2.88 17.73
N GLY A 115 -1.49 -3.86 17.38
CA GLY A 115 -0.47 -4.40 18.27
C GLY A 115 0.74 -3.49 18.49
N ASN A 116 1.00 -2.54 17.58
CA ASN A 116 2.27 -1.82 17.49
C ASN A 116 2.16 -0.28 17.46
N VAL A 117 0.94 0.29 17.39
CA VAL A 117 0.77 1.75 17.31
C VAL A 117 1.40 2.50 18.49
N ASN A 118 1.20 1.97 19.69
CA ASN A 118 1.68 2.48 20.97
C ASN A 118 1.57 1.36 22.03
N GLU A 119 2.16 1.58 23.21
CA GLU A 119 2.17 0.59 24.30
C GLU A 119 0.78 0.24 24.86
N ARG A 120 -0.21 1.12 24.67
CA ARG A 120 -1.56 0.99 25.25
C ARG A 120 -2.57 0.33 24.30
N ARG A 121 -2.21 0.16 23.02
CA ARG A 121 -3.12 -0.29 21.95
C ARG A 121 -4.40 0.54 21.91
N ASP A 122 -4.24 1.85 21.87
CA ASP A 122 -5.36 2.78 21.82
C ASP A 122 -6.12 2.66 20.49
N GLU A 123 -7.43 2.39 20.57
CA GLU A 123 -8.29 2.14 19.41
C GLU A 123 -8.42 3.38 18.50
N GLU A 124 -8.57 4.57 19.08
CA GLU A 124 -8.71 5.82 18.31
C GLU A 124 -7.37 6.21 17.67
N GLU A 125 -6.26 6.14 18.41
CA GLU A 125 -4.94 6.42 17.84
C GLU A 125 -4.62 5.43 16.69
N THR A 126 -4.98 4.14 16.85
CA THR A 126 -4.84 3.14 15.78
C THR A 126 -5.64 3.53 14.54
N PHE A 127 -6.89 3.96 14.71
CA PHE A 127 -7.73 4.44 13.60
C PHE A 127 -7.06 5.59 12.84
N TRP A 128 -6.50 6.58 13.55
CA TRP A 128 -5.85 7.72 12.91
C TRP A 128 -4.53 7.36 12.23
N VAL A 129 -3.75 6.42 12.79
CA VAL A 129 -2.55 5.90 12.11
C VAL A 129 -2.93 5.11 10.87
N TYR A 130 -3.96 4.26 10.94
CA TYR A 130 -4.47 3.54 9.78
C TYR A 130 -4.92 4.52 8.69
N ALA A 131 -5.68 5.55 9.05
CA ALA A 131 -6.10 6.58 8.11
C ALA A 131 -4.90 7.32 7.49
N SER A 132 -3.88 7.65 8.29
CA SER A 132 -2.66 8.27 7.78
C SER A 132 -1.91 7.38 6.80
N VAL A 133 -1.78 6.08 7.06
CA VAL A 133 -1.15 5.13 6.14
C VAL A 133 -1.87 5.16 4.79
N ILE A 134 -3.20 5.05 4.79
CA ILE A 134 -3.97 4.94 3.55
C ILE A 134 -4.07 6.29 2.80
N GLU A 135 -4.17 7.41 3.51
CA GLU A 135 -4.44 8.73 2.93
C GLU A 135 -3.18 9.56 2.64
N ARG A 136 -2.07 9.31 3.35
CA ARG A 136 -0.83 10.11 3.24
C ARG A 136 0.30 9.35 2.57
N VAL A 137 0.54 8.09 2.94
CA VAL A 137 1.75 7.38 2.48
C VAL A 137 1.65 7.09 0.99
N PHE A 138 0.48 6.64 0.52
CA PHE A 138 0.25 6.27 -0.87
C PHE A 138 -0.45 7.38 -1.66
N PRO A 139 -0.37 7.36 -3.01
CA PRO A 139 -1.21 8.22 -3.83
C PRO A 139 -2.70 8.07 -3.48
N GLU A 140 -3.47 9.16 -3.54
CA GLU A 140 -4.89 9.19 -3.15
C GLU A 140 -5.76 8.15 -3.87
N ASP A 141 -5.40 7.80 -5.12
CA ASP A 141 -6.10 6.80 -5.94
C ASP A 141 -5.58 5.37 -5.77
N PHE A 142 -4.62 5.13 -4.86
CA PHE A 142 -3.97 3.83 -4.70
C PHE A 142 -4.96 2.75 -4.27
N PHE A 143 -5.61 2.94 -3.12
CA PHE A 143 -6.66 2.03 -2.61
C PHE A 143 -8.08 2.41 -3.04
N ALA A 144 -8.24 3.36 -3.97
CA ALA A 144 -9.57 3.83 -4.36
C ALA A 144 -10.39 2.73 -5.06
N ARG A 145 -11.70 2.67 -4.78
CA ARG A 145 -12.62 1.71 -5.41
C ARG A 145 -13.08 2.11 -6.81
N THR A 146 -12.91 3.38 -7.21
CA THR A 146 -13.43 3.89 -8.48
C THR A 146 -12.53 4.98 -9.06
N PRO A 147 -11.84 4.72 -10.20
CA PRO A 147 -11.68 3.41 -10.86
C PRO A 147 -10.96 2.42 -9.92
N LYS A 148 -11.38 1.15 -9.95
CA LYS A 148 -10.95 0.14 -8.96
C LYS A 148 -9.42 -0.02 -8.94
N LEU A 149 -8.82 0.29 -7.80
CA LEU A 149 -7.39 0.15 -7.50
C LEU A 149 -6.51 0.79 -8.58
N HIS A 150 -6.90 1.96 -9.07
CA HIS A 150 -6.23 2.60 -10.20
C HIS A 150 -4.78 2.97 -9.88
N GLY A 151 -4.54 3.67 -8.78
CA GLY A 151 -3.18 4.03 -8.34
C GLY A 151 -2.34 2.80 -7.96
N PHE A 152 -2.97 1.77 -7.40
CA PHE A 152 -2.31 0.49 -7.12
C PHE A 152 -1.82 -0.18 -8.41
N GLN A 153 -2.67 -0.26 -9.44
CA GLN A 153 -2.28 -0.81 -10.74
C GLN A 153 -1.17 0.01 -11.42
N VAL A 154 -1.17 1.33 -11.23
CA VAL A 154 -0.08 2.21 -11.68
C VAL A 154 1.22 1.81 -11.01
N ASP A 155 1.23 1.61 -9.69
CA ASP A 155 2.46 1.28 -8.95
C ASP A 155 2.92 -0.17 -9.19
N CYS A 156 2.02 -1.13 -9.41
CA CYS A 156 2.38 -2.47 -9.91
C CYS A 156 3.11 -2.40 -11.26
N LYS A 157 2.60 -1.58 -12.21
CA LYS A 157 3.26 -1.38 -13.51
C LYS A 157 4.56 -0.60 -13.37
N LEU A 158 4.61 0.36 -12.45
CA LEU A 158 5.81 1.13 -12.17
C LEU A 158 6.91 0.21 -11.65
N TYR A 159 6.59 -0.67 -10.71
CA TYR A 159 7.54 -1.67 -10.23
C TYR A 159 8.15 -2.49 -11.37
N ASN A 160 7.32 -2.99 -12.31
CA ASN A 160 7.83 -3.65 -13.52
C ASN A 160 8.77 -2.76 -14.33
N GLU A 161 8.40 -1.50 -14.59
CA GLU A 161 9.25 -0.54 -15.31
C GLU A 161 10.57 -0.29 -14.58
N LEU A 162 10.57 -0.25 -13.24
CA LEU A 162 11.79 -0.09 -12.45
C LEU A 162 12.72 -1.30 -12.62
N VAL A 163 12.18 -2.52 -12.54
CA VAL A 163 12.95 -3.75 -12.78
C VAL A 163 13.54 -3.76 -14.19
N VAL A 164 12.73 -3.45 -15.20
CA VAL A 164 13.18 -3.39 -16.61
C VAL A 164 14.25 -2.34 -16.83
N ARG A 165 14.09 -1.13 -16.27
CA ARG A 165 15.03 -0.02 -16.53
C ARG A 165 16.30 -0.10 -15.70
N LYS A 166 16.25 -0.71 -14.51
CA LYS A 166 17.37 -0.69 -13.56
C LYS A 166 18.09 -2.03 -13.45
N LEU A 167 17.37 -3.15 -13.49
CA LEU A 167 18.00 -4.46 -13.30
C LEU A 167 18.36 -5.13 -14.62
N VAL A 168 17.50 -5.08 -15.65
CA VAL A 168 17.80 -5.74 -16.94
C VAL A 168 19.11 -5.26 -17.61
N PRO A 169 19.47 -3.96 -17.61
CA PRO A 169 20.74 -3.53 -18.18
C PRO A 169 21.97 -4.07 -17.44
N LEU A 170 21.82 -4.33 -16.14
CA LEU A 170 22.88 -4.89 -15.28
C LEU A 170 22.91 -6.42 -15.38
N TYR A 171 21.75 -7.04 -15.59
CA TYR A 171 21.54 -8.47 -15.59
C TYR A 171 20.71 -8.90 -16.81
N PRO A 172 21.34 -9.01 -18.01
CA PRO A 172 20.62 -9.29 -19.26
C PRO A 172 19.83 -10.60 -19.26
N ILE A 173 20.16 -11.54 -18.38
CA ILE A 173 19.43 -12.80 -18.19
C ILE A 173 17.94 -12.57 -17.87
N LEU A 174 17.63 -11.50 -17.15
CA LEU A 174 16.26 -11.14 -16.75
C LEU A 174 15.36 -10.82 -17.95
N ALA A 175 15.93 -10.45 -19.11
CA ALA A 175 15.16 -10.21 -20.33
C ALA A 175 14.48 -11.47 -20.89
N LYS A 176 14.89 -12.67 -20.44
CA LYS A 176 14.26 -13.93 -20.82
C LYS A 176 12.99 -14.24 -20.01
N ILE A 177 12.81 -13.59 -18.85
CA ILE A 177 11.72 -13.85 -17.91
C ILE A 177 10.48 -13.06 -18.33
N ASP A 178 9.29 -13.61 -18.08
CA ASP A 178 8.03 -12.84 -18.12
C ASP A 178 7.95 -11.90 -16.91
N LEU A 179 8.74 -10.81 -16.97
CA LEU A 179 8.81 -9.80 -15.92
C LEU A 179 7.43 -9.20 -15.60
N PRO A 180 6.57 -8.84 -16.58
CA PRO A 180 5.23 -8.34 -16.29
C PRO A 180 4.39 -9.27 -15.42
N LEU A 181 4.42 -10.59 -15.70
CA LEU A 181 3.72 -11.57 -14.88
C LEU A 181 4.30 -11.66 -13.46
N VAL A 182 5.62 -11.87 -13.35
CA VAL A 182 6.29 -12.07 -12.06
C VAL A 182 6.13 -10.83 -11.16
N THR A 183 6.42 -9.65 -11.71
CA THR A 183 6.36 -8.39 -10.94
C THR A 183 4.94 -8.03 -10.53
N THR A 184 3.93 -8.34 -11.36
CA THR A 184 2.51 -8.13 -11.00
C THR A 184 2.11 -9.05 -9.85
N LEU A 185 2.48 -10.33 -9.88
CA LEU A 185 2.16 -11.26 -8.79
C LEU A 185 2.82 -10.84 -7.46
N LEU A 186 4.11 -10.47 -7.50
CA LEU A 186 4.85 -10.00 -6.33
C LEU A 186 4.26 -8.70 -5.76
N SER A 187 4.09 -7.68 -6.60
CA SER A 187 3.56 -6.39 -6.16
C SER A 187 2.12 -6.50 -5.65
N CYS A 188 1.28 -7.32 -6.27
CA CYS A 188 -0.07 -7.57 -5.77
C CYS A 188 -0.04 -8.13 -4.34
N LYS A 189 0.86 -9.09 -4.07
CA LYS A 189 1.01 -9.71 -2.75
C LYS A 189 1.58 -8.73 -1.72
N TRP A 190 2.68 -8.05 -2.03
CA TRP A 190 3.39 -7.20 -1.08
C TRP A 190 2.71 -5.85 -0.82
N PHE A 191 2.16 -5.21 -1.86
CA PHE A 191 1.66 -3.84 -1.75
C PHE A 191 0.27 -3.79 -1.10
N VAL A 192 -0.57 -4.81 -1.28
CA VAL A 192 -1.90 -4.84 -0.65
C VAL A 192 -1.80 -5.15 0.85
N SER A 193 -0.87 -6.03 1.25
CA SER A 193 -0.66 -6.38 2.66
C SER A 193 0.22 -5.38 3.39
N LEU A 194 0.76 -4.37 2.69
CA LEU A 194 1.74 -3.45 3.26
C LEU A 194 2.91 -4.20 3.93
N TRP A 195 3.36 -5.28 3.29
CA TRP A 195 4.39 -6.22 3.77
C TRP A 195 4.03 -7.08 4.99
N VAL A 196 2.84 -6.90 5.59
CA VAL A 196 2.38 -7.71 6.73
C VAL A 196 2.25 -9.17 6.30
N GLY A 197 2.92 -10.07 7.02
CA GLY A 197 2.99 -11.50 6.69
C GLY A 197 4.00 -11.86 5.58
N GLU A 198 4.70 -10.89 5.00
CA GLU A 198 5.65 -11.09 3.89
C GLU A 198 7.12 -10.96 4.33
N LEU A 199 7.36 -10.18 5.38
CA LEU A 199 8.69 -9.93 5.95
C LEU A 199 8.86 -10.54 7.34
N PRO A 200 10.08 -10.98 7.69
CA PRO A 200 10.45 -11.22 9.08
C PRO A 200 10.16 -10.01 9.97
N LEU A 201 9.64 -10.25 11.18
CA LEU A 201 9.14 -9.19 12.06
C LEU A 201 10.13 -8.03 12.28
N PRO A 202 11.43 -8.24 12.56
CA PRO A 202 12.36 -7.14 12.76
C PRO A 202 12.40 -6.18 11.54
N LEU A 203 12.37 -6.75 10.34
CA LEU A 203 12.44 -6.00 9.09
C LEU A 203 11.11 -5.34 8.75
N LEU A 204 9.99 -6.01 9.06
CA LEU A 204 8.66 -5.41 8.94
C LEU A 204 8.56 -4.14 9.78
N TYR A 205 9.06 -4.16 11.02
CA TYR A 205 9.10 -2.96 11.88
C TYR A 205 9.97 -1.86 11.29
N GLU A 206 11.16 -2.15 10.77
CA GLU A 206 12.02 -1.13 10.14
C GLU A 206 11.38 -0.48 8.91
N VAL A 207 10.70 -1.28 8.09
CA VAL A 207 9.98 -0.79 6.91
C VAL A 207 8.84 0.13 7.33
N TRP A 208 8.04 -0.28 8.32
CA TRP A 208 6.93 0.54 8.83
C TRP A 208 7.41 1.80 9.55
N ASP A 209 8.44 1.71 10.39
CA ASP A 209 9.06 2.87 11.05
C ASP A 209 9.53 3.90 10.04
N THR A 210 10.05 3.47 8.89
CA THR A 210 10.51 4.37 7.83
C THR A 210 9.34 4.88 7.00
N MET A 211 8.39 4.02 6.64
CA MET A 211 7.19 4.36 5.88
C MET A 211 6.34 5.43 6.58
N LEU A 212 6.25 5.35 7.91
CA LEU A 212 5.44 6.25 8.70
C LEU A 212 6.08 7.62 8.93
N ARG A 213 7.38 7.84 8.70
CA ARG A 213 7.93 9.20 8.82
C ARG A 213 7.27 10.15 7.81
N GLU A 214 7.11 11.42 8.20
CA GLU A 214 6.28 12.38 7.45
C GLU A 214 6.75 12.61 5.99
N ASP A 215 8.04 12.42 5.70
CA ASP A 215 8.65 12.86 4.44
C ASP A 215 9.11 11.71 3.50
N ASP A 216 9.05 10.44 3.91
CA ASP A 216 9.89 9.36 3.31
C ASP A 216 9.14 8.12 2.78
N GLY A 217 7.80 8.08 2.85
CA GLY A 217 7.05 6.82 2.66
C GLY A 217 6.62 6.48 1.21
N THR A 218 6.43 7.48 0.34
CA THR A 218 5.60 7.31 -0.87
C THR A 218 6.18 6.40 -1.94
N ILE A 219 7.50 6.20 -1.93
CA ILE A 219 8.20 5.31 -2.88
C ILE A 219 8.81 4.09 -2.20
N LEU A 220 8.76 4.00 -0.86
CA LEU A 220 9.50 2.99 -0.11
C LEU A 220 9.10 1.57 -0.51
N HIS A 221 7.80 1.31 -0.72
CA HIS A 221 7.29 0.02 -1.16
C HIS A 221 7.89 -0.43 -2.52
N LEU A 222 8.10 0.50 -3.46
CA LEU A 222 8.76 0.21 -4.74
C LEU A 222 10.23 -0.13 -4.55
N LEU A 223 10.91 0.58 -3.64
CA LEU A 223 12.34 0.39 -3.38
C LEU A 223 12.62 -0.94 -2.68
N VAL A 224 11.82 -1.28 -1.67
CA VAL A 224 11.92 -2.58 -0.97
C VAL A 224 11.65 -3.72 -1.96
N ALA A 225 10.63 -3.61 -2.80
CA ALA A 225 10.34 -4.61 -3.83
C ALA A 225 11.46 -4.74 -4.88
N LEU A 226 12.08 -3.61 -5.29
CA LEU A 226 13.22 -3.62 -6.21
C LEU A 226 14.46 -4.24 -5.56
N HIS A 227 14.68 -3.97 -4.27
CA HIS A 227 15.78 -4.54 -3.50
C HIS A 227 15.70 -6.06 -3.44
N PHE A 228 14.54 -6.63 -3.13
CA PHE A 228 14.37 -8.09 -3.10
C PHE A 228 14.48 -8.74 -4.47
N PHE A 229 13.97 -8.09 -5.51
CA PHE A 229 14.19 -8.58 -6.87
C PHE A 229 15.70 -8.63 -7.17
N ARG A 230 16.44 -7.58 -6.82
CA ARG A 230 17.91 -7.52 -7.01
C ARG A 230 18.64 -8.62 -6.24
N LEU A 231 18.27 -8.87 -4.98
CA LEU A 231 18.87 -9.94 -4.17
C LEU A 231 18.69 -11.32 -4.79
N ALA A 232 17.54 -11.55 -5.42
CA ALA A 232 17.22 -12.82 -6.06
C ALA A 232 18.00 -13.08 -7.36
N VAL A 233 18.65 -12.08 -7.96
CA VAL A 233 19.19 -12.21 -9.33
C VAL A 233 20.26 -13.29 -9.44
N ASP A 234 21.16 -13.40 -8.46
CA ASP A 234 22.26 -14.38 -8.52
C ASP A 234 21.70 -15.81 -8.46
N GLU A 235 20.71 -16.06 -7.61
CA GLU A 235 20.02 -17.35 -7.49
C GLU A 235 19.18 -17.66 -8.74
N ILE A 236 18.46 -16.66 -9.27
CA ILE A 236 17.74 -16.76 -10.54
C ILE A 236 18.70 -17.18 -11.66
N GLN A 237 19.85 -16.53 -11.76
CA GLN A 237 20.83 -16.83 -12.81
C GLN A 237 21.34 -18.28 -12.69
N LEU A 238 21.72 -18.71 -11.49
CA LEU A 238 22.18 -20.08 -11.25
C LEU A 238 21.13 -21.11 -11.69
N HIS A 239 19.86 -20.91 -11.33
CA HIS A 239 18.79 -21.83 -11.70
C HIS A 239 18.43 -21.80 -13.19
N MET A 240 18.53 -20.64 -13.84
CA MET A 240 18.31 -20.54 -15.28
C MET A 240 19.39 -21.27 -16.09
N GLU A 241 20.62 -21.39 -15.54
CA GLU A 241 21.73 -22.13 -16.15
C GLU A 241 21.61 -23.67 -15.98
N MET A 242 20.90 -24.15 -14.95
CA MET A 242 20.78 -25.58 -14.62
C MET A 242 19.56 -26.33 -15.21
N GLU A 243 18.76 -25.67 -16.06
CA GLU A 243 17.58 -26.18 -16.81
C GLU A 243 16.43 -26.85 -16.01
N GLN A 244 15.46 -26.02 -15.58
CA GLN A 244 13.98 -26.16 -15.67
C GLN A 244 13.37 -24.99 -14.87
N TRP A 245 13.09 -23.86 -15.53
CA TRP A 245 12.56 -22.66 -14.87
C TRP A 245 11.31 -22.16 -15.59
N ASP A 246 10.41 -21.59 -14.80
CA ASP A 246 9.25 -20.85 -15.28
C ASP A 246 9.02 -19.61 -14.38
N SER A 247 8.05 -18.78 -14.74
CA SER A 247 7.71 -17.58 -13.96
C SER A 247 7.32 -17.90 -12.50
N SER A 248 6.78 -19.10 -12.22
CA SER A 248 6.42 -19.54 -10.87
C SER A 248 7.65 -19.82 -10.02
N TYR A 249 8.67 -20.44 -10.60
CA TYR A 249 9.94 -20.70 -9.93
C TYR A 249 10.68 -19.39 -9.60
N ILE A 250 10.76 -18.46 -10.55
CA ILE A 250 11.36 -17.13 -10.32
C ILE A 250 10.61 -16.38 -9.23
N TYR A 251 9.27 -16.40 -9.26
CA TYR A 251 8.43 -15.82 -8.23
C TYR A 251 8.76 -16.39 -6.83
N LYS A 252 8.92 -17.72 -6.71
CA LYS A 252 9.27 -18.39 -5.46
C LYS A 252 10.66 -18.03 -4.94
N ILE A 253 11.66 -17.92 -5.83
CA ILE A 253 13.01 -17.49 -5.43
C ILE A 253 12.93 -16.10 -4.81
N ILE A 254 12.27 -15.15 -5.47
CA ILE A 254 12.16 -13.78 -4.98
C ILE A 254 11.39 -13.71 -3.65
N LEU A 255 10.32 -14.50 -3.50
CA LEU A 255 9.63 -14.62 -2.21
C LEU A 255 10.52 -15.22 -1.12
N GLY A 256 11.32 -16.24 -1.46
CA GLY A 256 12.27 -16.84 -0.53
C GLY A 256 13.30 -15.84 -0.03
N GLN A 257 13.81 -14.97 -0.91
CA GLN A 257 14.71 -13.87 -0.53
C GLN A 257 14.04 -12.88 0.43
N CYS A 258 12.75 -12.57 0.22
CA CYS A 258 11.97 -11.71 1.11
C CYS A 258 11.75 -12.35 2.49
N GLN A 259 11.37 -13.63 2.53
CA GLN A 259 11.03 -14.35 3.76
C GLN A 259 12.23 -14.73 4.61
N ASN A 260 13.40 -14.93 3.99
CA ASN A 260 14.64 -15.29 4.69
C ASN A 260 15.57 -14.08 4.90
N ALA A 261 15.11 -12.88 4.58
CA ALA A 261 15.89 -11.66 4.72
C ALA A 261 16.31 -11.43 6.18
N THR A 262 17.56 -11.01 6.38
CA THR A 262 18.07 -10.62 7.70
C THR A 262 18.28 -9.12 7.84
N GLU A 263 18.37 -8.38 6.73
CA GLU A 263 18.59 -6.93 6.70
C GLU A 263 18.05 -6.31 5.40
N ILE A 264 17.45 -5.12 5.48
CA ILE A 264 16.97 -4.33 4.32
C ILE A 264 17.46 -2.87 4.38
N ALA A 265 17.79 -2.36 5.58
CA ALA A 265 18.16 -0.98 5.85
C ALA A 265 17.30 0.05 5.06
N PRO A 266 15.99 0.18 5.33
CA PRO A 266 15.05 0.95 4.49
C PRO A 266 15.45 2.42 4.26
N GLN A 267 16.05 3.08 5.26
CA GLN A 267 16.59 4.43 5.11
C GLN A 267 17.73 4.49 4.09
N THR A 268 18.61 3.49 4.10
CA THR A 268 19.70 3.38 3.12
C THR A 268 19.13 3.19 1.72
N LEU A 269 18.05 2.40 1.56
CA LEU A 269 17.39 2.27 0.26
C LEU A 269 16.87 3.61 -0.28
N LEU A 270 16.27 4.43 0.58
CA LEU A 270 15.82 5.78 0.20
C LEU A 270 16.99 6.68 -0.22
N GLN A 271 18.10 6.67 0.54
CA GLN A 271 19.31 7.42 0.20
C GLN A 271 19.95 6.93 -1.11
N GLN A 272 19.99 5.62 -1.32
CA GLN A 272 20.51 4.98 -2.52
C GLN A 272 19.60 5.22 -3.74
N ALA A 273 18.28 5.27 -3.56
CA ALA A 273 17.34 5.62 -4.62
C ALA A 273 17.71 6.95 -5.25
N GLN A 274 17.96 7.96 -4.42
CA GLN A 274 18.33 9.30 -4.86
C GLN A 274 19.70 9.35 -5.55
N THR A 275 20.67 8.57 -5.07
CA THR A 275 22.08 8.67 -5.49
C THR A 275 22.47 7.70 -6.59
N LEU A 276 22.22 6.39 -6.42
CA LEU A 276 22.63 5.34 -7.36
C LEU A 276 21.71 5.24 -8.57
N TYR A 277 20.41 5.43 -8.36
CA TYR A 277 19.43 5.23 -9.41
C TYR A 277 18.89 6.55 -9.99
N GLY A 278 19.25 7.70 -9.40
CA GLY A 278 18.74 9.02 -9.78
C GLY A 278 17.23 9.17 -9.57
N PHE A 279 16.64 8.39 -8.66
CA PHE A 279 15.23 8.47 -8.31
C PHE A 279 15.00 9.62 -7.35
N LYS A 280 14.48 10.73 -7.87
CA LYS A 280 13.81 11.75 -7.06
C LYS A 280 12.31 11.49 -7.09
N ASP A 281 11.58 11.88 -6.06
CA ASP A 281 10.11 11.75 -6.01
C ASP A 281 9.44 12.39 -7.23
N GLU A 282 9.97 13.52 -7.71
CA GLU A 282 9.48 14.16 -8.94
C GLU A 282 9.56 13.25 -10.17
N SER A 283 10.64 12.45 -10.28
CA SER A 283 10.84 11.49 -11.38
C SER A 283 9.88 10.31 -11.26
N VAL A 284 9.63 9.84 -10.03
CA VAL A 284 8.67 8.76 -9.77
C VAL A 284 7.25 9.21 -10.11
N GLU A 285 6.87 10.43 -9.73
CA GLU A 285 5.59 11.02 -10.10
C GLU A 285 5.44 11.21 -11.62
N ASP A 286 6.52 11.54 -12.33
CA ASP A 286 6.50 11.60 -13.80
C ASP A 286 6.32 10.21 -14.42
N MET A 287 6.95 9.17 -13.86
CA MET A 287 6.74 7.79 -14.29
C MET A 287 5.30 7.32 -14.01
N ARG A 288 4.75 7.61 -12.83
CA ARG A 288 3.34 7.34 -12.50
C ARG A 288 2.41 8.05 -13.49
N ALA A 289 2.66 9.32 -13.78
CA ALA A 289 1.88 10.09 -14.75
C ALA A 289 1.97 9.52 -16.17
N ALA A 290 3.13 9.04 -16.59
CA ALA A 290 3.29 8.36 -17.88
C ALA A 290 2.51 7.03 -17.93
N ILE A 291 2.56 6.23 -16.86
CA ILE A 291 1.84 4.96 -16.76
C ILE A 291 0.33 5.17 -16.77
N ARG A 292 -0.20 6.20 -16.09
CA ARG A 292 -1.64 6.55 -16.13
C ARG A 292 -2.15 6.84 -17.55
N ARG A 293 -1.28 7.25 -18.49
CA ARG A 293 -1.65 7.49 -19.89
C ARG A 293 -1.73 6.22 -20.73
N LEU A 294 -1.32 5.07 -20.20
CA LEU A 294 -1.42 3.81 -20.94
C LEU A 294 -2.90 3.53 -21.30
N PRO A 295 -3.19 3.08 -22.54
CA PRO A 295 -4.56 3.01 -23.06
C PRO A 295 -5.53 2.25 -22.15
N GLN A 296 -5.09 1.15 -21.53
CA GLN A 296 -5.92 0.34 -20.64
C GLN A 296 -6.31 1.06 -19.34
N LEU A 297 -5.40 1.84 -18.74
CA LEU A 297 -5.66 2.57 -17.51
C LEU A 297 -6.49 3.82 -17.79
N ARG A 298 -6.11 4.58 -18.81
CA ARG A 298 -6.87 5.74 -19.30
C ARG A 298 -8.31 5.37 -19.67
N LYS A 299 -8.53 4.23 -20.35
CA LYS A 299 -9.88 3.75 -20.69
C LYS A 299 -10.71 3.46 -19.44
N ALA A 300 -10.13 2.84 -18.42
CA ALA A 300 -10.84 2.54 -17.17
C ALA A 300 -11.27 3.82 -16.45
N GLU A 301 -10.38 4.81 -16.38
CA GLU A 301 -10.65 6.13 -15.82
C GLU A 301 -11.76 6.87 -16.58
N LEU A 302 -11.64 6.98 -17.91
CA LEU A 302 -12.65 7.63 -18.75
C LEU A 302 -14.02 6.95 -18.66
N THR A 303 -14.05 5.62 -18.52
CA THR A 303 -15.31 4.86 -18.39
C THR A 303 -16.04 5.21 -17.10
N VAL A 304 -15.31 5.45 -16.01
CA VAL A 304 -15.88 5.94 -14.74
C VAL A 304 -16.37 7.37 -14.90
N LEU A 305 -15.52 8.26 -15.41
CA LEU A 305 -15.85 9.69 -15.54
C LEU A 305 -17.05 9.92 -16.46
N ALA A 306 -17.20 9.12 -17.52
CA ALA A 306 -18.35 9.16 -18.42
C ALA A 306 -19.68 8.82 -17.72
N LYS A 307 -19.65 8.04 -16.63
CA LYS A 307 -20.85 7.71 -15.85
C LYS A 307 -21.21 8.80 -14.83
N GLN A 308 -20.24 9.64 -14.46
CA GLN A 308 -20.36 10.64 -13.41
C GLN A 308 -20.49 12.06 -13.95
N THR A 309 -20.13 12.27 -15.22
CA THR A 309 -20.11 13.59 -15.86
C THR A 309 -20.94 13.59 -17.14
N HIS A 310 -21.32 14.78 -17.60
CA HIS A 310 -22.01 14.97 -18.87
C HIS A 310 -21.06 15.13 -20.07
N PHE A 311 -19.75 15.03 -19.85
CA PHE A 311 -18.77 15.17 -20.93
C PHE A 311 -18.78 13.95 -21.83
N SER A 312 -18.71 14.19 -23.13
CA SER A 312 -18.41 13.15 -24.10
C SER A 312 -16.98 12.62 -23.89
N ARG A 313 -16.73 11.38 -24.34
CA ARG A 313 -15.40 10.78 -24.26
C ARG A 313 -14.31 11.66 -24.89
N LEU A 314 -14.60 12.27 -26.03
CA LEU A 314 -13.66 13.14 -26.75
C LEU A 314 -13.35 14.42 -25.94
N GLU A 315 -14.34 14.99 -25.26
CA GLU A 315 -14.13 16.16 -24.39
C GLU A 315 -13.28 15.79 -23.17
N MET A 316 -13.55 14.64 -22.54
CA MET A 316 -12.72 14.17 -21.42
C MET A 316 -11.28 13.89 -21.84
N GLU A 317 -11.06 13.26 -23.01
CA GLU A 317 -9.72 13.02 -23.55
C GLU A 317 -8.98 14.34 -23.81
N ARG A 318 -9.66 15.34 -24.39
CA ARG A 318 -9.10 16.69 -24.59
C ARG A 318 -8.74 17.39 -23.28
N LEU A 319 -9.64 17.36 -22.29
CA LEU A 319 -9.41 17.96 -20.98
C LEU A 319 -8.22 17.31 -20.27
N GLN A 320 -8.09 15.98 -20.32
CA GLN A 320 -6.93 15.30 -19.74
C GLN A 320 -5.61 15.73 -20.40
N ASP A 321 -5.59 15.88 -21.72
CA ASP A 321 -4.40 16.34 -22.44
C ASP A 321 -4.07 17.80 -22.12
N GLU A 322 -5.09 18.67 -21.98
CA GLU A 322 -4.93 20.08 -21.58
C GLU A 322 -4.42 20.22 -20.14
N PHE A 323 -5.00 19.51 -19.17
CA PHE A 323 -4.51 19.48 -17.79
C PHE A 323 -3.06 18.98 -17.71
N THR A 324 -2.73 17.98 -18.52
CA THR A 324 -1.36 17.44 -18.62
C THR A 324 -0.40 18.50 -19.14
N PHE A 325 -0.78 19.21 -20.20
CA PHE A 325 0.01 20.30 -20.76
C PHE A 325 0.22 21.44 -19.74
N LEU A 326 -0.83 21.83 -19.01
CA LEU A 326 -0.74 22.84 -17.96
C LEU A 326 0.18 22.41 -16.82
N ARG A 327 0.14 21.14 -16.41
CA ARG A 327 1.06 20.59 -15.39
C ARG A 327 2.51 20.62 -15.88
N TYR A 328 2.74 20.32 -17.15
CA TYR A 328 4.07 20.40 -17.77
C TYR A 328 4.57 21.85 -17.87
N GLN A 329 3.72 22.81 -18.25
CA GLN A 329 4.05 24.23 -18.24
C GLN A 329 4.39 24.73 -16.83
N ARG A 330 3.65 24.31 -15.81
CA ARG A 330 3.92 24.69 -14.42
C ARG A 330 5.27 24.16 -13.92
N LYS A 331 5.68 22.97 -14.39
CA LYS A 331 7.01 22.39 -14.10
C LYS A 331 8.14 23.13 -14.83
N THR A 332 7.95 23.49 -16.10
CA THR A 332 8.99 24.16 -16.92
C THR A 332 9.13 25.65 -16.62
N CYS A 333 8.08 26.31 -16.13
CA CYS A 333 8.05 27.76 -15.91
C CYS A 333 8.34 28.18 -14.44
N GLY A 334 8.95 27.31 -13.62
CA GLY A 334 9.45 27.57 -12.26
C GLY A 334 8.82 28.73 -11.49
N ARG A 335 7.83 28.45 -10.62
CA ARG A 335 7.25 29.42 -9.65
C ARG A 335 7.07 30.86 -10.18
N SER A 336 6.57 31.02 -11.39
CA SER A 336 5.89 32.27 -11.75
C SER A 336 4.55 32.31 -10.99
N LYS A 337 4.38 33.32 -10.13
CA LYS A 337 3.13 33.59 -9.40
C LYS A 337 1.96 33.71 -10.38
N LEU A 338 1.22 32.63 -10.61
CA LEU A 338 -0.15 32.73 -11.08
C LEU A 338 -1.01 33.17 -9.90
N ARG A 339 -0.95 34.48 -9.62
CA ARG A 339 -2.03 35.19 -8.95
C ARG A 339 -3.24 35.12 -9.87
N GLY A 340 -4.35 34.64 -9.33
CA GLY A 340 -5.64 34.67 -10.00
C GLY A 340 -5.97 33.34 -10.65
N LEU A 341 -6.63 32.49 -9.88
CA LEU A 341 -7.86 31.78 -10.24
C LEU A 341 -8.36 31.11 -8.96
N THR A 342 -8.84 31.95 -8.05
CA THR A 342 -9.86 31.58 -7.08
C THR A 342 -11.17 32.10 -7.63
N GLN A 343 -12.06 31.21 -8.05
CA GLN A 343 -13.50 31.26 -7.83
C GLN A 343 -14.09 29.89 -8.11
#